data_AF-A0A0Q4R7J5-F1
#
_entry.id   AF-A0A0Q4R7J5-F1
#
_cell.length_a   1.000
_cell.length_b   1.000
_cell.length_c   1.000
_cell.angle_alpha   90.00
_cell.angle_beta   90.00
_cell.angle_gamma   90.00
#
_symmetry.space_group_name_H-M   'P 1'
#
loop_
_entity.id
_entity.type
_entity.pdbx_description
1 polymer ?
#
loop_
_entity_poly.entity_id
_entity_poly.type
_entity_poly.pdbx_seq_one_letter_code
_entity_poly.pdbx_strand_id
1 'polypeptide(L)' 'MNERLKEEGKGDDRAVVDLMLAHVPKDKVEGAYNRAAYMPRRRELAYEWADLLLDGFVPPGNHLGQPMRYAATGAGRG' A
#
# COMPACT_ATOMS: atom_id res chain seq x y z
N MET A 1 7.61 5.75 -3.19
CA MET A 1 6.67 6.57 -2.41
C MET A 1 7.31 7.81 -1.82
N ASN A 2 8.36 7.66 -1.00
CA ASN A 2 9.01 8.80 -0.32
C ASN A 2 9.76 9.78 -1.24
N GLU A 3 10.30 9.31 -2.37
CA GLU A 3 11.08 10.18 -3.26
C GLU A 3 10.18 11.11 -4.09
N ARG A 4 9.06 10.62 -4.65
CA ARG A 4 8.05 11.48 -5.31
C ARG A 4 7.43 12.51 -4.36
N LEU A 5 7.30 12.22 -3.07
CA LEU A 5 6.85 13.21 -2.07
C LEU A 5 7.83 14.36 -1.86
N LYS A 6 9.14 14.12 -2.02
CA LYS A 6 10.13 15.20 -1.92
C LYS A 6 10.05 16.15 -3.12
N GLU A 7 9.63 15.64 -4.27
CA GLU A 7 9.54 16.39 -5.52
C GLU A 7 8.18 17.08 -5.70
N GLU A 8 7.09 16.42 -5.29
CA GLU A 8 5.70 16.84 -5.61
C GLU A 8 4.77 16.94 -4.39
N GLY A 9 5.23 16.53 -3.21
CA GLY A 9 4.36 16.37 -2.03
C GLY A 9 3.94 17.68 -1.37
N LYS A 10 2.64 17.79 -1.04
CA LYS A 10 2.16 18.78 -0.06
C LYS A 10 2.67 18.33 1.32
N GLY A 11 3.26 19.21 2.10
CA GLY A 11 4.06 18.88 3.29
C GLY A 11 3.42 17.92 4.33
N ASP A 12 2.10 17.75 4.33
CA ASP A 12 1.36 16.85 5.22
C ASP A 12 1.33 15.38 4.76
N ASP A 13 1.64 15.10 3.49
CA ASP A 13 1.58 13.75 2.91
C ASP A 13 2.67 12.81 3.47
N ARG A 14 3.73 13.36 4.09
CA ARG A 14 4.82 12.56 4.68
C ARG A 14 4.32 11.67 5.83
N ALA A 15 3.49 12.22 6.73
CA ALA A 15 2.92 11.45 7.84
C ALA A 15 1.96 10.35 7.36
N VAL A 16 1.23 10.64 6.27
CA VAL A 16 0.31 9.70 5.61
C VAL A 16 1.07 8.50 5.03
N VAL A 17 2.22 8.76 4.40
CA VAL A 17 3.04 7.73 3.78
C VAL A 17 3.83 6.90 4.80
N ASP A 18 4.33 7.51 5.87
CA ASP A 18 4.95 6.77 6.96
C ASP A 18 3.96 5.78 7.62
N LEU A 19 2.67 6.16 7.72
CA LEU A 19 1.59 5.24 8.12
C LEU A 19 1.31 4.13 7.10
N MET A 20 1.51 4.38 5.79
CA MET A 20 1.32 3.36 4.75
C MET A 20 2.47 2.35 4.69
N LEU A 21 3.70 2.77 5.00
CA LEU A 21 4.88 1.92 5.04
C LEU A 21 4.99 1.08 6.32
N ALA A 22 3.90 0.99 7.10
CA ALA A 22 3.82 0.26 8.36
C ALA A 22 4.92 0.63 9.37
N HIS A 23 5.38 1.88 9.33
CA HIS A 23 6.35 2.37 10.31
C HIS A 23 5.69 2.33 11.69
N VAL A 24 6.36 1.71 12.67
CA VAL A 24 5.83 1.63 14.04
C VAL A 24 5.89 3.02 14.67
N PRO A 25 4.75 3.66 14.98
CA PRO A 25 4.77 4.93 15.68
C PRO A 25 5.33 4.70 17.09
N LYS A 26 6.16 5.63 17.59
CA LYS A 26 6.69 5.54 18.96
C LYS A 26 5.58 5.62 20.02
N ASP A 27 4.46 6.26 19.70
CA ASP A 27 3.30 6.40 20.58
C ASP A 27 2.04 5.75 19.98
N LYS A 28 1.43 4.82 20.72
CA LYS A 28 0.33 3.95 20.24
C LYS A 28 -1.02 4.69 20.20
N VAL A 29 -1.22 5.69 21.06
CA VAL A 29 -2.49 6.43 21.15
C VAL A 29 -2.61 7.41 19.99
N GLU A 30 -1.52 8.12 19.69
CA GLU A 30 -1.41 9.02 18.55
C GLU A 30 -1.59 8.27 17.21
N GLY A 31 -1.04 7.05 17.12
CA GLY A 31 -1.19 6.19 15.94
C GLY A 31 -2.65 5.77 15.62
N ALA A 32 -3.53 5.68 16.61
CA ALA A 32 -4.94 5.33 16.40
C ALA A 32 -5.76 6.52 15.87
N TYR A 33 -5.56 7.71 16.46
CA TYR A 33 -6.19 8.95 15.99
C TYR A 33 -5.72 9.32 14.58
N ASN A 34 -4.41 9.24 14.33
CA ASN A 34 -3.84 9.52 13.00
C ASN A 34 -4.31 8.51 11.95
N ARG A 35 -4.49 7.24 12.32
CA ARG A 35 -5.03 6.22 11.40
C ARG A 35 -6.39 6.62 10.86
N ALA A 36 -7.32 7.07 11.71
CA ALA A 36 -8.67 7.44 11.29
C ALA A 36 -8.68 8.76 10.49
N ALA A 37 -7.95 9.77 10.95
CA ALA A 37 -7.90 11.10 10.33
C ALA A 37 -7.35 11.05 8.89
N TYR A 38 -6.36 10.20 8.62
CA TYR A 38 -5.69 10.16 7.32
C TYR A 38 -6.23 9.09 6.35
N MET A 39 -7.26 8.32 6.71
CA MET A 39 -7.80 7.27 5.82
C MET A 39 -8.18 7.74 4.41
N PRO A 40 -8.84 8.91 4.22
CA PRO A 40 -9.20 9.39 2.88
C PRO A 40 -7.96 9.63 2.01
N ARG A 41 -6.97 10.37 2.53
CA ARG A 41 -5.74 10.68 1.80
C ARG A 41 -4.88 9.44 1.55
N ARG A 42 -4.82 8.51 2.50
CA ARG A 42 -4.14 7.20 2.32
C ARG A 42 -4.73 6.41 1.16
N ARG A 43 -6.04 6.48 0.97
CA ARG A 43 -6.73 5.78 -0.12
C ARG A 43 -6.41 6.41 -1.47
N GLU A 44 -6.43 7.74 -1.58
CA GLU A 44 -6.05 8.46 -2.80
C GLU A 44 -4.63 8.09 -3.23
N LEU A 45 -3.66 8.21 -2.32
CA LEU A 45 -2.28 7.82 -2.60
C LEU A 45 -2.19 6.34 -2.98
N ALA A 46 -2.88 5.44 -2.27
CA ALA A 46 -2.88 4.02 -2.62
C ALA A 46 -3.39 3.75 -4.04
N TYR A 47 -4.39 4.50 -4.52
CA TYR A 47 -4.86 4.40 -5.90
C TYR A 47 -3.84 4.90 -6.91
N GLU A 48 -3.25 6.09 -6.71
CA GLU A 48 -2.20 6.61 -7.59
C GLU A 48 -1.03 5.63 -7.72
N TRP A 49 -0.63 4.99 -6.61
CA TRP A 49 0.41 3.96 -6.62
C TRP A 49 -0.04 2.67 -7.30
N ALA A 50 -1.29 2.25 -7.11
CA ALA A 50 -1.83 1.07 -7.78
C ALA A 50 -1.82 1.24 -9.30
N ASP A 51 -2.23 2.42 -9.79
CA ASP A 51 -2.26 2.72 -11.22
C ASP A 51 -0.86 2.64 -11.85
N LEU A 52 0.17 3.11 -11.14
CA LEU A 52 1.56 3.03 -11.61
C LEU A 52 2.14 1.62 -11.56
N LEU A 53 1.84 0.86 -10.52
CA LEU A 53 2.44 -0.46 -10.28
C LEU A 53 1.75 -1.57 -11.07
N LEU A 54 0.45 -1.43 -11.31
CA LEU A 54 -0.39 -2.43 -11.94
C LEU A 54 -0.71 -2.07 -13.39
N ASP A 55 -0.05 -1.07 -13.97
CA ASP A 55 -0.13 -0.81 -15.40
C ASP A 55 0.29 -2.07 -16.19
N GLY A 56 -0.56 -2.48 -17.12
CA GLY A 56 -0.41 -3.73 -17.88
C GLY A 56 -0.69 -5.03 -17.11
N PHE A 57 -1.04 -4.99 -15.82
CA PHE A 57 -1.46 -6.19 -15.08
C PHE A 57 -2.89 -6.59 -15.42
N VAL A 58 -3.18 -7.89 -15.33
CA VAL A 58 -4.55 -8.39 -15.45
C VAL A 58 -5.38 -7.95 -14.24
N PRO A 59 -6.69 -7.64 -14.42
CA PRO A 59 -7.53 -7.19 -13.32
C PRO A 59 -7.58 -8.20 -12.17
N PRO A 60 -7.75 -7.75 -10.91
CA PRO A 60 -7.78 -8.63 -9.73
C PRO A 60 -8.83 -9.75 -9.83
N GLY A 61 -9.98 -9.46 -10.45
CA GLY A 61 -11.05 -10.44 -10.67
C GLY A 61 -10.60 -11.66 -11.48
N ASN A 62 -9.63 -11.49 -12.39
CA ASN A 62 -9.11 -12.57 -13.22
C ASN A 62 -8.27 -13.58 -12.43
N HIS A 63 -7.82 -13.22 -11.22
CA HIS A 63 -7.10 -14.11 -10.33
C HIS A 63 -8.01 -14.96 -9.44
N LEU A 64 -9.30 -14.60 -9.32
CA LEU A 64 -10.24 -15.36 -8.49
C LEU A 64 -10.47 -16.75 -9.07
N GLY A 65 -10.28 -17.80 -8.26
CA GLY A 65 -10.45 -19.18 -8.67
C GLY A 65 -9.31 -19.76 -9.53
N GLN A 66 -8.28 -18.96 -9.86
CA GLN A 66 -7.10 -19.47 -10.55
C GLN A 66 -6.29 -20.39 -9.62
N PRO A 67 -5.55 -21.38 -10.17
CA PRO A 67 -4.65 -22.20 -9.37
C PRO A 67 -3.65 -21.31 -8.63
N MET A 68 -3.61 -21.44 -7.31
CA MET A 68 -2.63 -20.75 -6.49
C MET A 68 -1.26 -21.30 -6.87
N ARG A 69 -0.43 -20.48 -7.52
CA ARG A 69 0.93 -20.87 -7.87
C ARG A 69 1.71 -20.95 -6.56
N TYR A 70 2.04 -22.16 -6.12
CA TYR A 70 3.02 -22.34 -5.06
C TYR A 70 4.34 -21.74 -5.54
N ALA A 71 5.08 -21.07 -4.66
CA ALA A 71 6.44 -20.62 -5.00
C ALA A 71 7.22 -21.80 -5.58
N ALA A 72 8.13 -21.55 -6.53
CA ALA A 72 8.93 -22.60 -7.17
C ALA A 72 9.72 -23.50 -6.18
N THR A 73 9.81 -23.09 -4.91
CA THR A 73 10.47 -23.76 -3.80
C THR A 73 9.53 -24.41 -2.78
N GLY A 74 8.21 -24.32 -2.93
CA GLY A 74 7.27 -24.93 -1.99
C GLY A 74 6.74 -26.27 -2.49
N ALA A 75 6.40 -27.14 -1.53
CA ALA A 75 5.93 -28.49 -1.82
C ALA A 75 4.68 -28.44 -2.73
N GLY A 76 4.89 -28.73 -4.02
CA GLY A 76 3.82 -28.93 -4.97
C GLY A 76 2.89 -30.03 -4.46
N ARG A 77 1.58 -29.83 -4.61
CA ARG A 77 0.59 -30.82 -4.17
C ARG A 77 0.86 -32.17 -4.85
N GLY A 78 0.89 -33.23 -4.03
CA GLY A 78 0.62 -34.59 -4.48
C GLY A 78 -0.87 -34.81 -4.75
#